data_AF-A0A6N7IM34-F1
#
_entry.id   AF-A0A6N7IM34-F1
#
_cell.length_a   1.000
_cell.length_b   1.000
_cell.length_c   1.000
_cell.angle_alpha   90.00
_cell.angle_beta   90.00
_cell.angle_gamma   90.00
#
_symmetry.space_group_name_H-M   'P 1'
#
loop_
_entity.id
_entity.type
_entity.pdbx_description
1 polymer ?
#
loop_
_entity_poly.entity_id
_entity_poly.type
_entity_poly.pdbx_seq_one_letter_code
_entity_poly.pdbx_strand_id
1 'polypeptide(L)'
;QLCIRDSRPPFPANSGLWGCPTIINNVETLANVAPIITRGAEWFRRYGTPTSPGTKTFALAGQVAHTGLVEVPMGITLREVVFDIGGGLRQGKKFKAVQIGGPSGGCLTEEHLDLPLDFDSLQKVGAMIGSGGMVVIGQDSCMVEVARFFMTFVQNESCGKCVPCREGTRRMLEMLTKITTGKATEEDLALLEELALVVKDGALCGLGKTAPNPVLTTLRYFRHEYEAHVRDKKCPAGVCKELLGYFIDPDKCKGCGLCARKCPAEAISGEKKQPHVIDQEKCIKCGTCLENCKFDAVYTA
;
A
#
# COMPACT_ATOMS: atom_id res chain seq x y z
N GLN A 1 4.98 16.80 -27.18
CA GLN A 1 5.56 16.80 -25.81
C GLN A 1 5.24 18.13 -25.13
N LEU A 2 4.04 18.27 -24.56
CA LEU A 2 3.59 19.48 -23.86
C LEU A 2 3.72 19.26 -22.35
N CYS A 3 4.93 19.41 -21.79
CA CYS A 3 5.07 19.52 -20.34
C CYS A 3 6.37 20.23 -19.92
N ILE A 4 6.56 21.47 -20.38
CA ILE A 4 7.58 22.36 -19.83
C ILE A 4 6.87 23.49 -19.09
N ARG A 5 6.72 23.37 -17.76
CA ARG A 5 6.39 24.50 -16.86
C ARG A 5 7.52 24.79 -15.86
N ASP A 6 8.07 25.99 -15.91
CA ASP A 6 9.09 26.55 -15.01
C ASP A 6 8.68 26.53 -13.52
N SER A 7 9.60 26.95 -12.65
CA SER A 7 9.59 26.83 -11.18
C SER A 7 8.39 27.46 -10.45
N ARG A 8 7.56 28.27 -11.12
CA ARG A 8 6.12 28.48 -10.84
C ARG A 8 5.53 29.39 -11.94
N PRO A 9 4.91 28.84 -13.00
CA PRO A 9 4.20 29.67 -13.98
C PRO A 9 3.05 30.44 -13.32
N PRO A 10 2.52 31.51 -13.95
CA PRO A 10 1.29 32.14 -13.49
C PRO A 10 0.23 31.09 -13.19
N PHE A 11 -0.55 31.31 -12.12
CA PHE A 11 -1.65 30.42 -11.79
C PHE A 11 -2.54 30.22 -13.02
N PRO A 12 -3.04 29.00 -13.30
CA PRO A 12 -3.87 28.74 -14.49
C PRO A 12 -5.04 29.71 -14.63
N ALA A 13 -5.61 30.18 -13.52
CA ALA A 13 -6.64 31.20 -13.46
C ALA A 13 -6.25 32.53 -14.14
N ASN A 14 -4.96 32.88 -14.15
CA ASN A 14 -4.44 34.08 -14.79
C ASN A 14 -3.96 33.80 -16.22
N SER A 15 -3.20 32.72 -16.41
CA SER A 15 -2.71 32.31 -17.72
C SER A 15 -2.46 30.79 -17.76
N GLY A 16 -3.37 30.09 -18.44
CA GLY A 16 -3.45 28.63 -18.51
C GLY A 16 -3.28 28.12 -19.94
N LEU A 17 -4.30 27.47 -20.50
CA LEU A 17 -4.27 26.89 -21.83
C LEU A 17 -4.17 27.99 -22.89
N TRP A 18 -3.20 27.88 -23.79
CA TRP A 18 -2.91 28.88 -24.84
C TRP A 18 -2.70 30.31 -24.33
N GLY A 19 -2.24 30.45 -23.08
CA GLY A 19 -2.04 31.75 -22.43
C GLY A 19 -3.31 32.39 -21.86
N CYS A 20 -4.48 31.76 -22.03
CA CYS A 20 -5.77 32.28 -21.55
C CYS A 20 -6.08 31.85 -20.11
N PRO A 21 -6.79 32.68 -19.32
CA PRO A 21 -7.38 32.28 -18.03
C PRO A 21 -8.12 30.93 -18.13
N THR A 22 -7.71 29.95 -17.34
CA THR A 22 -8.26 28.58 -17.37
C THR A 22 -8.43 28.04 -15.96
N ILE A 23 -9.62 27.51 -15.67
CA ILE A 23 -9.92 26.78 -14.43
C ILE A 23 -10.14 25.31 -14.75
N ILE A 24 -9.53 24.43 -13.94
CA ILE A 24 -9.60 22.98 -14.10
C ILE A 24 -10.39 22.44 -12.91
N ASN A 25 -11.43 21.63 -13.19
CA ASN A 25 -12.25 21.00 -12.16
C ASN A 25 -12.30 19.48 -12.39
N ASN A 26 -12.41 18.71 -11.30
CA ASN A 26 -12.71 17.29 -11.40
C ASN A 26 -14.15 17.08 -11.89
N VAL A 27 -14.40 15.96 -12.55
CA VAL A 27 -15.75 15.58 -13.03
C VAL A 27 -16.75 15.51 -11.88
N GLU A 28 -16.37 14.95 -10.72
CA GLU A 28 -17.20 14.88 -9.52
C GLU A 28 -17.59 16.28 -9.01
N THR A 29 -16.64 17.23 -9.04
CA THR A 29 -16.91 18.63 -8.68
C THR A 29 -17.97 19.23 -9.61
N LEU A 30 -17.82 19.08 -10.92
CA LEU A 30 -18.78 19.63 -11.90
C LEU A 30 -20.13 18.91 -11.84
N ALA A 31 -20.15 17.61 -11.59
CA ALA A 31 -21.38 16.82 -11.44
C ALA A 31 -22.23 17.31 -10.25
N ASN A 32 -21.60 17.77 -9.18
CA ASN A 32 -22.28 18.33 -8.01
C ASN A 32 -22.88 19.73 -8.25
N VAL A 33 -22.41 20.49 -9.25
CA VAL A 33 -22.87 21.87 -9.50
C VAL A 33 -24.35 21.94 -9.87
N ALA A 34 -24.82 21.09 -10.77
CA ALA A 34 -26.21 21.14 -11.23
C ALA A 34 -27.23 20.81 -10.12
N PRO A 35 -27.05 19.75 -9.30
CA PRO A 35 -27.87 19.50 -8.12
C PRO A 35 -27.85 20.67 -7.11
N ILE A 36 -26.69 21.28 -6.86
CA ILE A 36 -26.55 22.42 -5.95
C ILE A 36 -27.35 23.63 -6.43
N ILE A 37 -27.28 23.97 -7.72
CA ILE A 37 -28.02 25.12 -8.29
C ILE A 37 -29.53 24.85 -8.25
N THR A 38 -29.96 23.63 -8.58
CA THR A 38 -31.38 23.30 -8.70
C THR A 38 -32.09 23.07 -7.36
N ARG A 39 -31.37 22.58 -6.34
CA ARG A 39 -31.93 22.25 -5.01
C ARG A 39 -31.52 23.24 -3.91
N GLY A 40 -30.61 24.15 -4.23
CA GLY A 40 -30.05 25.14 -3.30
C GLY A 40 -28.85 24.61 -2.51
N ALA A 41 -27.95 25.52 -2.14
CA ALA A 41 -26.75 25.20 -1.36
C ALA A 41 -27.08 24.58 0.00
N GLU A 42 -28.15 25.04 0.66
CA GLU A 42 -28.62 24.49 1.94
C GLU A 42 -28.97 23.00 1.85
N TRP A 43 -29.49 22.52 0.72
CA TRP A 43 -29.76 21.09 0.52
C TRP A 43 -28.46 20.28 0.53
N PHE A 44 -27.44 20.73 -0.20
CA PHE A 44 -26.15 20.03 -0.28
C PHE A 44 -25.43 20.00 1.07
N ARG A 45 -25.54 21.08 1.85
CA ARG A 45 -24.96 21.19 3.20
C ARG A 45 -25.68 20.37 4.28
N ARG A 46 -26.83 19.76 3.99
CA ARG A 46 -27.47 18.78 4.90
C ARG A 46 -26.66 17.49 5.02
N TYR A 47 -25.80 17.22 4.03
CA TYR A 47 -24.85 16.12 4.06
C TYR A 47 -23.47 16.64 4.44
N GLY A 48 -22.63 15.77 4.99
CA GLY A 48 -21.26 16.14 5.34
C GLY A 48 -21.12 16.73 6.75
N THR A 49 -19.90 17.13 7.08
CA THR A 49 -19.62 17.88 8.30
C THR A 49 -19.76 19.39 8.05
N PRO A 50 -19.85 20.23 9.10
CA PRO A 50 -19.93 21.68 8.92
C PRO A 50 -18.76 22.27 8.11
N THR A 51 -17.56 21.69 8.25
CA THR A 51 -16.34 22.11 7.53
C THR A 51 -16.16 21.43 6.17
N SER A 52 -16.78 20.24 5.98
CA SER A 52 -16.73 19.47 4.72
C SER A 52 -18.15 19.05 4.29
N PRO A 53 -18.95 19.99 3.73
CA PRO A 53 -20.32 19.70 3.34
C PRO A 53 -20.40 18.86 2.06
N GLY A 54 -21.49 18.11 1.91
CA GLY A 54 -21.81 17.33 0.73
C GLY A 54 -21.49 15.84 0.82
N THR A 55 -21.46 15.20 -0.34
CA THR A 55 -21.14 13.78 -0.52
C THR A 55 -19.80 13.61 -1.22
N LYS A 56 -19.20 12.43 -1.07
CA LYS A 56 -17.98 12.01 -1.75
C LYS A 56 -18.17 10.61 -2.29
N THR A 57 -17.68 10.36 -3.49
CA THR A 57 -17.59 9.02 -4.06
C THR A 57 -16.26 8.37 -3.68
N PHE A 58 -16.32 7.16 -3.12
CA PHE A 58 -15.17 6.30 -2.87
C PHE A 58 -15.18 5.08 -3.78
N ALA A 59 -14.01 4.74 -4.33
CA ALA A 59 -13.78 3.51 -5.09
C ALA A 59 -13.15 2.47 -4.15
N LEU A 60 -13.98 1.54 -3.66
CA LEU A 60 -13.60 0.52 -2.71
C LEU A 60 -13.07 -0.73 -3.44
N ALA A 61 -11.83 -1.09 -3.18
CA ALA A 61 -11.10 -2.19 -3.80
C ALA A 61 -10.28 -2.98 -2.77
N GLY A 62 -9.59 -4.03 -3.22
CA GLY A 62 -8.73 -4.86 -2.37
C GLY A 62 -9.44 -6.06 -1.77
N GLN A 63 -9.13 -6.41 -0.52
CA GLN A 63 -9.57 -7.63 0.16
C GLN A 63 -10.94 -7.49 0.85
N VAL A 64 -11.80 -6.62 0.33
CA VAL A 64 -13.16 -6.32 0.82
C VAL A 64 -14.22 -7.20 0.14
N ALA A 65 -15.28 -7.57 0.86
CA ALA A 65 -16.34 -8.45 0.35
C ALA A 65 -17.09 -7.85 -0.84
N HIS A 66 -17.43 -6.56 -0.75
CA HIS A 66 -18.13 -5.81 -1.79
C HIS A 66 -17.22 -4.69 -2.33
N THR A 67 -16.71 -4.88 -3.55
CA THR A 67 -15.92 -3.87 -4.27
C THR A 67 -16.83 -3.05 -5.17
N GLY A 68 -16.58 -1.75 -5.31
CA GLY A 68 -17.37 -0.90 -6.18
C GLY A 68 -17.17 0.59 -5.91
N LEU A 69 -18.01 1.41 -6.56
CA LEU A 69 -18.12 2.83 -6.26
C LEU A 69 -19.27 3.04 -5.27
N VAL A 70 -19.01 3.79 -4.21
CA VAL A 70 -19.98 4.11 -3.17
C VAL A 70 -20.00 5.62 -2.97
N GLU A 71 -21.18 6.23 -3.02
CA GLU A 71 -21.36 7.64 -2.69
C GLU A 71 -21.86 7.73 -1.24
N VAL A 72 -21.12 8.48 -0.42
CA VAL A 72 -21.39 8.60 1.02
C VAL A 72 -21.33 10.06 1.45
N PRO A 73 -22.04 10.45 2.53
CA PRO A 73 -21.87 11.77 3.13
C PRO A 73 -20.43 11.97 3.61
N MET A 74 -19.93 13.20 3.53
CA MET A 74 -18.64 13.51 4.15
C MET A 74 -18.67 13.33 5.66
N GLY A 75 -17.53 12.93 6.26
CA GLY A 75 -17.44 12.67 7.69
C GLY A 75 -17.95 11.29 8.14
N ILE A 76 -18.46 10.45 7.23
CA ILE A 76 -18.66 9.02 7.51
C ILE A 76 -17.36 8.39 8.01
N THR A 77 -17.43 7.41 8.90
CA THR A 77 -16.24 6.73 9.42
C THR A 77 -15.68 5.71 8.44
N LEU A 78 -14.39 5.41 8.58
CA LEU A 78 -13.76 4.32 7.83
C LEU A 78 -14.44 2.97 8.12
N ARG A 79 -14.90 2.76 9.36
CA ARG A 79 -15.61 1.56 9.79
C ARG A 79 -16.88 1.35 8.99
N GLU A 80 -17.72 2.37 8.90
CA GLU A 80 -18.99 2.29 8.15
C GLU A 80 -18.73 1.99 6.67
N VAL A 81 -17.73 2.62 6.06
CA VAL A 81 -17.40 2.37 4.65
C VAL A 81 -16.90 0.94 4.42
N VAL A 82 -16.01 0.43 5.28
CA VAL A 82 -15.37 -0.89 5.07
C VAL A 82 -16.27 -2.05 5.51
N PHE A 83 -16.92 -1.93 6.66
CA PHE A 83 -17.69 -3.02 7.27
C PHE A 83 -19.16 -2.99 6.90
N ASP A 84 -19.81 -1.82 6.99
CA ASP A 84 -21.27 -1.74 6.76
C ASP A 84 -21.58 -1.72 5.26
N ILE A 85 -20.87 -0.90 4.48
CA ILE A 85 -21.06 -0.82 3.03
C ILE A 85 -20.23 -1.89 2.30
N GLY A 86 -18.96 -2.03 2.66
CA GLY A 86 -18.04 -2.99 2.03
C GLY A 86 -18.28 -4.45 2.43
N GLY A 87 -19.10 -4.72 3.45
CA GLY A 87 -19.38 -6.07 3.95
C GLY A 87 -18.18 -6.71 4.69
N GLY A 88 -17.22 -5.90 5.12
CA GLY A 88 -15.99 -6.36 5.77
C GLY A 88 -15.01 -7.04 4.80
N LEU A 89 -14.07 -7.81 5.34
CA LEU A 89 -13.08 -8.48 4.50
C LEU A 89 -13.57 -9.81 3.97
N ARG A 90 -13.10 -10.16 2.77
CA ARG A 90 -13.36 -11.45 2.13
C ARG A 90 -12.94 -12.58 3.07
N GLN A 91 -13.74 -13.64 3.08
CA GLN A 91 -13.47 -14.86 3.86
C GLN A 91 -13.39 -14.61 5.38
N GLY A 92 -13.97 -13.52 5.90
CA GLY A 92 -13.99 -13.23 7.33
C GLY A 92 -12.62 -12.93 7.93
N LYS A 93 -11.64 -12.54 7.09
CA LYS A 93 -10.30 -12.17 7.55
C LYS A 93 -10.32 -10.89 8.39
N LYS A 94 -9.30 -10.68 9.21
CA LYS A 94 -9.17 -9.44 9.98
C LYS A 94 -8.65 -8.30 9.11
N PHE A 95 -9.24 -7.13 9.32
CA PHE A 95 -8.74 -5.87 8.77
C PHE A 95 -7.32 -5.62 9.28
N LYS A 96 -6.46 -5.03 8.44
CA LYS A 96 -5.11 -4.62 8.85
C LYS A 96 -4.90 -3.15 8.58
N ALA A 97 -5.22 -2.74 7.35
CA ALA A 97 -5.07 -1.37 6.93
C ALA A 97 -5.99 -1.03 5.74
N VAL A 98 -6.09 0.26 5.44
CA VAL A 98 -6.60 0.75 4.16
C VAL A 98 -5.61 1.74 3.59
N GLN A 99 -5.30 1.64 2.30
CA GLN A 99 -4.63 2.71 1.56
C GLN A 99 -5.71 3.67 1.02
N ILE A 100 -5.72 4.90 1.50
CA ILE A 100 -6.69 5.93 1.10
C ILE A 100 -6.02 7.10 0.40
N GLY A 101 -6.68 7.63 -0.64
CA GLY A 101 -6.17 8.74 -1.45
C GLY A 101 -5.45 8.30 -2.72
N GLY A 102 -5.58 7.01 -3.09
CA GLY A 102 -4.94 6.42 -4.26
C GLY A 102 -3.48 6.00 -4.02
N PRO A 103 -2.71 5.81 -5.10
CA PRO A 103 -1.35 5.26 -5.01
C PRO A 103 -0.34 6.13 -4.25
N SER A 104 -0.51 7.45 -4.22
CA SER A 104 0.31 8.38 -3.41
C SER A 104 -0.39 8.80 -2.10
N GLY A 105 -1.45 8.08 -1.74
CA GLY A 105 -2.16 8.25 -0.48
C GLY A 105 -1.41 7.70 0.73
N GLY A 106 -2.08 7.61 1.86
CA GLY A 106 -1.53 7.07 3.11
C GLY A 106 -2.24 5.80 3.57
N CYS A 107 -1.55 4.99 4.37
CA CYS A 107 -2.14 3.86 5.08
C CYS A 107 -2.79 4.29 6.40
N LEU A 108 -4.01 3.83 6.64
CA LEU A 108 -4.70 3.93 7.93
C LEU A 108 -4.89 2.52 8.51
N THR A 109 -4.80 2.40 9.83
CA THR A 109 -4.86 1.13 10.58
C THR A 109 -6.17 0.96 11.34
N GLU A 110 -6.31 -0.13 12.10
CA GLU A 110 -7.44 -0.40 12.98
C GLU A 110 -7.77 0.76 13.95
N GLU A 111 -6.73 1.45 14.45
CA GLU A 111 -6.87 2.61 15.35
C GLU A 111 -7.63 3.78 14.71
N HIS A 112 -7.72 3.80 13.38
CA HIS A 112 -8.33 4.86 12.59
C HIS A 112 -9.71 4.49 12.05
N LEU A 113 -10.26 3.32 12.42
CA LEU A 113 -11.57 2.87 11.91
C LEU A 113 -12.70 3.86 12.25
N ASP A 114 -12.66 4.45 13.44
CA ASP A 114 -13.66 5.41 13.90
C ASP A 114 -13.29 6.87 13.56
N LEU A 115 -12.24 7.07 12.75
CA LEU A 115 -11.85 8.39 12.26
C LEU A 115 -12.88 8.87 11.22
N PRO A 116 -13.45 10.08 11.38
CA PRO A 116 -14.27 10.70 10.34
C PRO A 116 -13.46 10.89 9.06
N LEU A 117 -14.02 10.47 7.92
CA LEU A 117 -13.45 10.73 6.61
C LEU A 117 -13.79 12.16 6.20
N ASP A 118 -13.08 13.13 6.76
CA ASP A 118 -13.07 14.52 6.30
C ASP A 118 -11.63 15.01 6.08
N PHE A 119 -11.47 16.16 5.43
CA PHE A 119 -10.15 16.68 5.05
C PHE A 119 -9.26 16.94 6.28
N ASP A 120 -9.82 17.54 7.32
CA ASP A 120 -9.08 17.98 8.51
C ASP A 120 -8.59 16.79 9.36
N SER A 121 -9.43 15.78 9.52
CA SER A 121 -9.16 14.59 10.32
C SER A 121 -8.10 13.71 9.65
N LEU A 122 -8.20 13.51 8.34
CA LEU A 122 -7.26 12.66 7.59
C LEU A 122 -5.87 13.29 7.48
N GLN A 123 -5.78 14.61 7.32
CA GLN A 123 -4.49 15.28 7.23
C GLN A 123 -3.64 15.10 8.50
N LYS A 124 -4.27 15.03 9.69
CA LYS A 124 -3.59 14.83 10.98
C LYS A 124 -2.91 13.47 11.11
N VAL A 125 -3.43 12.46 10.41
CA VAL A 125 -2.92 11.08 10.46
C VAL A 125 -2.02 10.73 9.26
N GLY A 126 -1.70 11.74 8.43
CA GLY A 126 -0.83 11.57 7.26
C GLY A 126 -1.52 10.95 6.05
N ALA A 127 -2.86 10.95 6.05
CA ALA A 127 -3.68 10.52 4.93
C ALA A 127 -4.37 11.72 4.27
N MET A 128 -5.03 11.49 3.13
CA MET A 128 -5.81 12.53 2.46
C MET A 128 -6.99 11.92 1.70
N ILE A 129 -8.08 12.68 1.61
CA ILE A 129 -9.15 12.41 0.66
C ILE A 129 -8.64 12.88 -0.70
N GLY A 130 -7.90 12.00 -1.38
CA GLY A 130 -7.44 12.20 -2.75
C GLY A 130 -8.58 11.96 -3.74
N SER A 131 -8.37 11.05 -4.69
CA SER A 131 -9.38 10.68 -5.70
C SER A 131 -10.58 9.89 -5.13
N GLY A 132 -10.59 9.56 -3.84
CA GLY A 132 -11.56 8.64 -3.24
C GLY A 132 -11.20 7.15 -3.43
N GLY A 133 -10.02 6.83 -3.95
CA GLY A 133 -9.56 5.44 -4.00
C GLY A 133 -9.25 4.88 -2.61
N MET A 134 -9.83 3.73 -2.28
CA MET A 134 -9.64 2.99 -1.02
C MET A 134 -9.32 1.53 -1.29
N VAL A 135 -8.10 1.10 -0.95
CA VAL A 135 -7.68 -0.30 -1.09
C VAL A 135 -7.61 -0.93 0.30
N VAL A 136 -8.55 -1.84 0.59
CA VAL A 136 -8.63 -2.56 1.86
C VAL A 136 -7.60 -3.69 1.89
N ILE A 137 -6.83 -3.75 2.97
CA ILE A 137 -5.72 -4.67 3.19
C ILE A 137 -6.01 -5.48 4.45
N GLY A 138 -5.93 -6.81 4.33
CA GLY A 138 -6.14 -7.76 5.43
C GLY A 138 -4.84 -8.24 6.07
N GLN A 139 -5.00 -8.96 7.19
CA GLN A 139 -3.93 -9.39 8.08
C GLN A 139 -2.78 -10.17 7.38
N ASP A 140 -3.08 -10.94 6.33
CA ASP A 140 -2.10 -11.79 5.62
C ASP A 140 -1.24 -11.01 4.60
N SER A 141 -1.32 -9.68 4.57
CA SER A 141 -0.59 -8.84 3.62
C SER A 141 0.66 -8.24 4.26
N CYS A 142 1.78 -8.21 3.54
CA CYS A 142 3.01 -7.53 3.99
C CYS A 142 2.93 -6.03 3.69
N MET A 143 3.04 -5.17 4.70
CA MET A 143 2.93 -3.72 4.50
C MET A 143 4.16 -3.12 3.82
N VAL A 144 5.33 -3.75 3.97
CA VAL A 144 6.55 -3.39 3.21
C VAL A 144 6.35 -3.63 1.72
N GLU A 145 5.74 -4.76 1.36
CA GLU A 145 5.43 -5.10 -0.03
C GLU A 145 4.32 -4.21 -0.60
N VAL A 146 3.31 -3.85 0.19
CA VAL A 146 2.30 -2.86 -0.19
C VAL A 146 2.96 -1.51 -0.51
N ALA A 147 3.88 -1.04 0.33
CA ALA A 147 4.61 0.19 0.07
C ALA A 147 5.45 0.08 -1.21
N ARG A 148 6.13 -1.05 -1.44
CA ARG A 148 6.90 -1.32 -2.68
C ARG A 148 6.01 -1.31 -3.92
N PHE A 149 4.83 -1.92 -3.85
CA PHE A 149 3.84 -1.95 -4.93
C PHE A 149 3.39 -0.54 -5.32
N PHE A 150 2.98 0.28 -4.35
CA PHE A 150 2.55 1.66 -4.63
C PHE A 150 3.71 2.54 -5.09
N MET A 151 4.91 2.37 -4.54
CA MET A 151 6.10 3.08 -5.02
C MET A 151 6.48 2.69 -6.45
N THR A 152 6.26 1.45 -6.86
CA THR A 152 6.46 1.02 -8.25
C THR A 152 5.53 1.79 -9.19
N PHE A 153 4.25 1.91 -8.83
CA PHE A 153 3.29 2.70 -9.60
C PHE A 153 3.71 4.17 -9.67
N VAL A 154 4.02 4.78 -8.52
CA VAL A 154 4.38 6.20 -8.45
C VAL A 154 5.66 6.52 -9.24
N GLN A 155 6.67 5.63 -9.21
CA GLN A 155 7.88 5.78 -10.01
C GLN A 155 7.57 5.70 -11.52
N ASN A 156 6.71 4.78 -11.93
CA ASN A 156 6.33 4.62 -13.35
C ASN A 156 5.51 5.81 -13.86
N GLU A 157 4.66 6.40 -13.03
CA GLU A 157 3.82 7.55 -13.36
C GLU A 157 4.53 8.90 -13.15
N SER A 158 5.78 8.89 -12.70
CA SER A 158 6.59 10.10 -12.55
C SER A 158 6.91 10.69 -13.92
N CYS A 159 6.60 11.97 -14.11
CA CYS A 159 6.96 12.69 -15.33
C CYS A 159 8.47 12.96 -15.46
N GLY A 160 9.26 12.62 -14.44
CA GLY A 160 10.73 12.75 -14.45
C GLY A 160 11.27 14.18 -14.36
N LYS A 161 10.41 15.17 -14.14
CA LYS A 161 10.81 16.58 -14.25
C LYS A 161 11.72 17.07 -13.12
N CYS A 162 11.31 16.90 -11.87
CA CYS A 162 12.08 17.36 -10.72
C CYS A 162 12.98 16.24 -10.20
N VAL A 163 14.24 16.57 -9.93
CA VAL A 163 15.25 15.60 -9.47
C VAL A 163 14.81 14.90 -8.17
N PRO A 164 14.27 15.61 -7.15
CA PRO A 164 13.82 14.94 -5.93
C PRO A 164 12.77 13.86 -6.21
N CYS A 165 11.78 14.13 -7.06
CA CYS A 165 10.80 13.11 -7.43
C CYS A 165 11.42 12.02 -8.31
N ARG A 166 12.09 12.37 -9.41
CA ARG A 166 12.59 11.40 -10.41
C ARG A 166 13.59 10.42 -9.82
N GLU A 167 14.59 10.92 -9.10
CA GLU A 167 15.66 10.11 -8.55
C GLU A 167 15.32 9.61 -7.15
N GLY A 168 14.68 10.44 -6.32
CA GLY A 168 14.36 10.06 -4.95
C GLY A 168 13.36 8.91 -4.90
N THR A 169 12.26 8.95 -5.66
CA THR A 169 11.29 7.84 -5.67
C THR A 169 11.89 6.54 -6.24
N ARG A 170 12.84 6.63 -7.18
CA ARG A 170 13.62 5.50 -7.68
C ARG A 170 14.48 4.88 -6.60
N ARG A 171 15.24 5.70 -5.85
CA ARG A 171 16.08 5.22 -4.73
C ARG A 171 15.24 4.61 -3.61
N MET A 172 14.09 5.20 -3.29
CA MET A 172 13.14 4.63 -2.33
C MET A 172 12.65 3.24 -2.78
N LEU A 173 12.31 3.07 -4.06
CA LEU A 173 11.88 1.78 -4.62
C LEU A 173 13.01 0.74 -4.58
N GLU A 174 14.26 1.14 -4.90
CA GLU A 174 15.44 0.28 -4.79
C GLU A 174 15.66 -0.20 -3.34
N MET A 175 15.52 0.69 -2.35
CA MET A 175 15.61 0.36 -0.92
C MET A 175 14.49 -0.58 -0.47
N LEU A 176 13.23 -0.30 -0.83
CA LEU A 176 12.11 -1.20 -0.54
C LEU A 176 12.33 -2.58 -1.16
N THR A 177 12.87 -2.64 -2.38
CA THR A 177 13.21 -3.90 -3.04
C THR A 177 14.30 -4.66 -2.27
N LYS A 178 15.35 -3.97 -1.80
CA LYS A 178 16.36 -4.57 -0.90
C LYS A 178 15.72 -5.14 0.37
N ILE A 179 14.78 -4.41 0.98
CA ILE A 179 14.10 -4.84 2.21
C ILE A 179 13.27 -6.10 1.94
N THR A 180 12.45 -6.10 0.88
CA THR A 180 11.63 -7.27 0.51
C THR A 180 12.43 -8.48 0.03
N THR A 181 13.71 -8.29 -0.31
CA THR A 181 14.63 -9.37 -0.71
C THR A 181 15.64 -9.75 0.39
N GLY A 182 15.52 -9.18 1.59
CA GLY A 182 16.38 -9.50 2.73
C GLY A 182 17.81 -8.94 2.65
N LYS A 183 18.11 -8.11 1.66
CA LYS A 183 19.45 -7.56 1.41
C LYS A 183 19.68 -6.20 2.08
N ALA A 184 18.65 -5.62 2.69
CA ALA A 184 18.74 -4.33 3.36
C ALA A 184 19.44 -4.41 4.73
N THR A 185 20.03 -3.29 5.13
CA THR A 185 20.60 -3.06 6.47
C THR A 185 19.74 -2.08 7.28
N GLU A 186 20.04 -1.90 8.57
CA GLU A 186 19.39 -0.87 9.40
C GLU A 186 19.67 0.55 8.84
N GLU A 187 20.85 0.76 8.26
CA GLU A 187 21.20 2.02 7.59
C GLU A 187 20.30 2.28 6.37
N ASP A 188 19.99 1.25 5.57
CA ASP A 188 19.06 1.37 4.45
C ASP A 188 17.66 1.80 4.94
N LEU A 189 17.22 1.35 6.13
CA LEU A 189 15.92 1.71 6.71
C LEU A 189 15.88 3.18 7.17
N ALA A 190 16.92 3.64 7.87
CA ALA A 190 17.04 5.04 8.27
C ALA A 190 17.12 5.97 7.06
N LEU A 191 17.92 5.60 6.06
CA LEU A 191 18.09 6.37 4.84
C LEU A 191 16.79 6.42 4.00
N LEU A 192 16.00 5.35 3.99
CA LEU A 192 14.69 5.34 3.33
C LEU A 192 13.75 6.39 3.93
N GLU A 193 13.71 6.50 5.25
CA GLU A 193 12.87 7.46 5.97
C GLU A 193 13.33 8.91 5.72
N GLU A 194 14.63 9.18 5.82
CA GLU A 194 15.20 10.50 5.53
C GLU A 194 14.92 10.92 4.08
N LEU A 195 15.18 10.02 3.13
CA LEU A 195 14.95 10.28 1.72
C LEU A 195 13.47 10.55 1.44
N ALA A 196 12.56 9.80 2.07
CA ALA A 196 11.12 10.01 1.92
C ALA A 196 10.71 11.44 2.31
N LEU A 197 11.29 12.00 3.38
CA LEU A 197 11.05 13.38 3.80
C LEU A 197 11.65 14.39 2.81
N VAL A 198 12.88 14.16 2.33
CA VAL A 198 13.53 15.02 1.32
C VAL A 198 12.72 15.08 0.02
N VAL A 199 12.18 13.95 -0.44
CA VAL A 199 11.33 13.92 -1.64
C VAL A 199 10.04 14.70 -1.42
N LYS A 200 9.40 14.52 -0.26
CA LYS A 200 8.16 15.21 0.11
C LYS A 200 8.32 16.72 0.08
N ASP A 201 9.44 17.23 0.60
CA ASP A 201 9.70 18.66 0.69
C ASP A 201 10.27 19.26 -0.61
N GLY A 202 11.08 18.49 -1.34
CA GLY A 202 11.79 18.94 -2.54
C GLY A 202 11.01 18.83 -3.85
N ALA A 203 9.91 18.05 -3.90
CA ALA A 203 9.17 17.85 -5.14
C ALA A 203 8.31 19.06 -5.55
N LEU A 204 8.18 19.27 -6.87
CA LEU A 204 7.48 20.43 -7.42
C LEU A 204 5.95 20.33 -7.37
N CYS A 205 5.38 19.16 -7.70
CA CYS A 205 3.93 18.97 -7.85
C CYS A 205 3.35 18.09 -6.73
N GLY A 206 2.02 18.10 -6.60
CA GLY A 206 1.32 17.32 -5.57
C GLY A 206 1.62 15.82 -5.61
N LEU A 207 1.78 15.22 -6.79
CA LEU A 207 2.18 13.81 -6.92
C LEU A 207 3.54 13.56 -6.25
N GLY A 208 4.57 14.32 -6.60
CA GLY A 208 5.90 14.11 -6.04
C GLY A 208 5.96 14.39 -4.53
N LYS A 209 5.17 15.35 -4.03
CA LYS A 209 5.09 15.64 -2.59
C LYS A 209 4.39 14.55 -1.80
N THR A 210 3.41 13.87 -2.40
CA THR A 210 2.63 12.81 -1.75
C THR A 210 3.16 11.41 -2.07
N ALA A 211 4.03 11.28 -3.07
CA ALA A 211 4.69 10.04 -3.47
C ALA A 211 5.27 9.24 -2.28
N PRO A 212 5.90 9.86 -1.27
CA PRO A 212 6.46 9.14 -0.14
C PRO A 212 5.44 8.66 0.90
N ASN A 213 4.18 9.09 0.83
CA ASN A 213 3.17 8.81 1.86
C ASN A 213 2.93 7.31 2.12
N PRO A 214 2.87 6.41 1.10
CA PRO A 214 2.74 4.99 1.37
C PRO A 214 3.88 4.47 2.24
N VAL A 215 5.11 4.97 2.03
CA VAL A 215 6.30 4.59 2.82
C VAL A 215 6.28 5.20 4.21
N LEU A 216 6.02 6.51 4.32
CA LEU A 216 6.03 7.21 5.61
C LEU A 216 4.96 6.68 6.56
N THR A 217 3.77 6.38 6.04
CA THR A 217 2.66 5.85 6.84
C THR A 217 2.89 4.39 7.24
N THR A 218 3.41 3.54 6.35
CA THR A 218 3.73 2.15 6.73
C THR A 218 4.94 2.07 7.67
N LEU A 219 5.95 2.94 7.53
CA LEU A 219 7.03 3.06 8.51
C LEU A 219 6.50 3.52 9.87
N ARG A 220 5.51 4.43 9.91
CA ARG A 220 4.92 4.91 11.16
C ARG A 220 4.14 3.81 11.88
N TYR A 221 3.28 3.09 11.18
CA TYR A 221 2.34 2.16 11.81
C TYR A 221 2.80 0.69 11.81
N PHE A 222 3.70 0.32 10.89
CA PHE A 222 4.15 -1.07 10.70
C PHE A 222 5.68 -1.18 10.73
N ARG A 223 6.37 -0.31 11.48
CA ARG A 223 7.85 -0.36 11.62
C ARG A 223 8.37 -1.75 11.97
N HIS A 224 7.67 -2.46 12.84
CA HIS A 224 8.01 -3.82 13.25
C HIS A 224 8.10 -4.80 12.06
N GLU A 225 7.29 -4.62 11.01
CA GLU A 225 7.42 -5.44 9.80
C GLU A 225 8.70 -5.10 9.02
N TYR A 226 9.07 -3.82 8.92
CA TYR A 226 10.33 -3.42 8.31
C TYR A 226 11.52 -3.99 9.08
N GLU A 227 11.51 -3.90 10.41
CA GLU A 227 12.54 -4.45 11.27
C GLU A 227 12.65 -5.98 11.14
N ALA A 228 11.53 -6.71 11.04
CA ALA A 228 11.56 -8.15 10.80
C ALA A 228 12.20 -8.52 9.45
N HIS A 229 11.97 -7.71 8.40
CA HIS A 229 12.60 -7.92 7.09
C HIS A 229 14.10 -7.62 7.13
N VAL A 230 14.52 -6.60 7.90
CA VAL A 230 15.91 -6.13 7.96
C VAL A 230 16.75 -6.96 8.93
N ARG A 231 16.28 -7.19 10.17
CA ARG A 231 17.01 -7.90 11.25
C ARG A 231 16.85 -9.40 11.14
N ASP A 232 15.61 -9.87 11.12
CA ASP A 232 15.30 -11.31 11.21
C ASP A 232 15.33 -12.00 9.85
N LYS A 233 15.43 -11.23 8.76
CA LYS A 233 15.37 -11.70 7.37
C LYS A 233 14.13 -12.56 7.13
N LYS A 234 13.01 -12.15 7.70
CA LYS A 234 11.72 -12.83 7.63
C LYS A 234 10.60 -11.89 7.23
N CYS A 235 9.61 -12.43 6.54
CA CYS A 235 8.38 -11.73 6.23
C CYS A 235 7.27 -12.24 7.15
N PRO A 236 6.80 -11.47 8.15
CA PRO A 236 5.76 -11.93 9.07
C PRO A 236 4.45 -12.37 8.39
N ALA A 237 4.15 -11.78 7.22
CA ALA A 237 2.97 -12.12 6.42
C ALA A 237 3.22 -13.26 5.42
N GLY A 238 4.45 -13.75 5.25
CA GLY A 238 4.78 -14.83 4.32
C GLY A 238 4.61 -14.47 2.82
N VAL A 239 4.55 -13.19 2.47
CA VAL A 239 4.32 -12.72 1.09
C VAL A 239 5.61 -12.60 0.29
N CYS A 240 6.70 -12.17 0.92
CA CYS A 240 7.98 -11.94 0.25
C CYS A 240 8.74 -13.27 0.08
N LYS A 241 8.71 -13.85 -1.12
CA LYS A 241 9.28 -15.16 -1.45
C LYS A 241 10.74 -15.33 -1.00
N GLU A 242 11.56 -14.31 -1.22
CA GLU A 242 12.99 -14.31 -0.86
C GLU A 242 13.25 -14.33 0.65
N LEU A 243 12.22 -14.10 1.47
CA LEU A 243 12.29 -14.09 2.93
C LEU A 243 11.60 -15.30 3.57
N LEU A 244 11.08 -16.23 2.76
CA LEU A 244 10.49 -17.45 3.26
C LEU A 244 11.57 -18.46 3.65
N GLY A 245 11.46 -19.04 4.85
CA GLY A 245 12.10 -20.29 5.21
C GLY A 245 11.14 -21.45 5.00
N TYR A 246 11.64 -22.60 4.54
CA TYR A 246 10.84 -23.81 4.42
C TYR A 246 11.27 -24.80 5.49
N PHE A 247 10.33 -25.28 6.29
CA PHE A 247 10.59 -26.16 7.41
C PHE A 247 9.75 -27.43 7.29
N ILE A 248 10.21 -28.52 7.92
CA ILE A 248 9.50 -29.79 7.98
C ILE A 248 9.11 -30.05 9.43
N ASP A 249 7.81 -30.23 9.66
CA ASP A 249 7.23 -30.66 10.92
C ASP A 249 7.58 -32.15 11.16
N PRO A 250 8.36 -32.46 12.21
CA PRO A 250 8.79 -33.84 12.47
C PRO A 250 7.63 -34.76 12.86
N ASP A 251 6.55 -34.25 13.44
CA ASP A 251 5.43 -35.06 13.90
C ASP A 251 4.55 -35.52 12.74
N LYS A 252 4.44 -34.67 11.70
CA LYS A 252 3.69 -34.98 10.48
C LYS A 252 4.51 -35.73 9.43
N CYS A 253 5.84 -35.54 9.42
CA CYS A 253 6.70 -36.12 8.39
C CYS A 253 6.84 -37.63 8.54
N LYS A 254 6.38 -38.38 7.53
CA LYS A 254 6.54 -39.86 7.48
C LYS A 254 7.84 -40.34 6.85
N GLY A 255 8.76 -39.44 6.52
CA GLY A 255 10.07 -39.79 5.96
C GLY A 255 10.01 -40.48 4.59
N CYS A 256 9.07 -40.07 3.72
CA CYS A 256 8.89 -40.68 2.39
C CYS A 256 9.96 -40.30 1.36
N GLY A 257 10.72 -39.22 1.61
CA GLY A 257 11.82 -38.76 0.74
C GLY A 257 11.40 -38.07 -0.56
N LEU A 258 10.10 -37.87 -0.82
CA LEU A 258 9.62 -37.23 -2.04
C LEU A 258 10.08 -35.76 -2.16
N CYS A 259 10.07 -35.03 -1.05
CA CYS A 259 10.55 -33.64 -1.00
C CYS A 259 12.04 -33.55 -1.36
N ALA A 260 12.88 -34.45 -0.82
CA ALA A 260 14.32 -34.47 -1.10
C ALA A 260 14.62 -34.82 -2.57
N ARG A 261 13.95 -35.83 -3.12
CA ARG A 261 14.16 -36.24 -4.53
C ARG A 261 13.77 -35.16 -5.54
N LYS A 262 12.78 -34.33 -5.21
CA LYS A 262 12.31 -33.24 -6.07
C LYS A 262 12.98 -31.90 -5.74
N CYS A 263 13.90 -31.85 -4.79
CA CYS A 263 14.59 -30.61 -4.44
C CYS A 263 15.65 -30.30 -5.51
N PRO A 264 15.50 -29.22 -6.31
CA PRO A 264 16.47 -28.88 -7.35
C PRO A 264 17.83 -28.40 -6.78
N ALA A 265 17.87 -27.99 -5.51
CA ALA A 265 19.07 -27.51 -4.85
C ALA A 265 19.69 -28.56 -3.90
N GLU A 266 19.15 -29.78 -3.87
CA GLU A 266 19.60 -30.86 -2.97
C GLU A 266 19.69 -30.41 -1.49
N ALA A 267 18.81 -29.49 -1.09
CA ALA A 267 18.83 -28.82 0.21
C ALA A 267 18.11 -29.61 1.31
N ILE A 268 17.70 -30.85 1.08
CA ILE A 268 16.89 -31.62 2.04
C ILE A 268 17.62 -32.92 2.37
N SER A 269 17.92 -33.12 3.65
CA SER A 269 18.58 -34.32 4.18
C SER A 269 17.62 -35.10 5.08
N GLY A 270 17.83 -36.42 5.19
CA GLY A 270 17.01 -37.29 6.01
C GLY A 270 17.05 -38.75 5.56
N GLU A 271 16.91 -39.67 6.51
CA GLU A 271 16.86 -41.11 6.23
C GLU A 271 15.42 -41.59 5.97
N LYS A 272 15.28 -42.77 5.35
CA LYS A 272 13.97 -43.39 5.15
C LYS A 272 13.29 -43.62 6.50
N LYS A 273 12.00 -43.27 6.57
CA LYS A 273 11.17 -43.35 7.80
C LYS A 273 11.60 -42.42 8.93
N GLN A 274 12.53 -41.49 8.70
CA GLN A 274 12.87 -40.43 9.65
C GLN A 274 12.39 -39.06 9.13
N PRO A 275 12.05 -38.12 10.03
CA PRO A 275 11.82 -36.73 9.66
C PRO A 275 13.00 -36.16 8.86
N HIS A 276 12.69 -35.52 7.74
CA HIS A 276 13.69 -34.84 6.91
C HIS A 276 13.89 -33.41 7.40
N VAL A 277 15.06 -32.83 7.13
CA VAL A 277 15.45 -31.47 7.51
C VAL A 277 15.83 -30.69 6.26
N ILE A 278 15.40 -29.43 6.18
CA ILE A 278 15.74 -28.53 5.07
C ILE A 278 16.88 -27.62 5.53
N ASP A 279 18.00 -27.71 4.82
CA ASP A 279 19.14 -26.81 4.93
C ASP A 279 18.78 -25.45 4.32
N GLN A 280 18.63 -24.43 5.18
CA GLN A 280 18.21 -23.09 4.76
C GLN A 280 19.29 -22.37 3.94
N GLU A 281 20.57 -22.74 4.09
CA GLU A 281 21.66 -22.11 3.35
C GLU A 281 21.69 -22.57 1.89
N LYS A 282 21.32 -23.83 1.64
CA LYS A 282 21.20 -24.39 0.28
C LYS A 282 19.86 -24.16 -0.37
N CYS A 283 18.82 -23.87 0.42
CA CYS A 283 17.45 -23.77 -0.09
C CYS A 283 17.29 -22.54 -1.00
N ILE A 284 17.00 -22.77 -2.28
CA ILE A 284 16.67 -21.71 -3.25
C ILE A 284 15.20 -21.22 -3.18
N LYS A 285 14.48 -21.59 -2.12
CA LYS A 285 13.11 -21.11 -1.81
C LYS A 285 12.06 -21.36 -2.91
N CYS A 286 12.26 -22.39 -3.74
CA CYS A 286 11.42 -22.69 -4.91
C CYS A 286 10.01 -23.22 -4.59
N GLY A 287 9.73 -23.66 -3.36
CA GLY A 287 8.41 -24.17 -2.98
C GLY A 287 8.08 -25.61 -3.39
N THR A 288 8.92 -26.26 -4.20
CA THR A 288 8.69 -27.63 -4.69
C THR A 288 8.46 -28.64 -3.56
N CYS A 289 9.14 -28.48 -2.42
CA CYS A 289 8.96 -29.35 -1.26
C CYS A 289 7.56 -29.23 -0.64
N LEU A 290 7.01 -28.03 -0.57
CA LEU A 290 5.68 -27.74 -0.05
C LEU A 290 4.59 -28.34 -0.96
N GLU A 291 4.67 -28.09 -2.26
CA GLU A 291 3.69 -28.57 -3.25
C GLU A 291 3.61 -30.11 -3.34
N ASN A 292 4.72 -30.80 -3.08
CA ASN A 292 4.81 -32.25 -3.22
C ASN A 292 4.60 -33.00 -1.90
N CYS A 293 4.43 -32.31 -0.77
CA CYS A 293 4.23 -32.96 0.51
C CYS A 293 2.77 -33.42 0.67
N LYS A 294 2.51 -34.72 0.51
CA LYS A 294 1.16 -35.30 0.68
C LYS A 294 0.66 -35.38 2.13
N PHE A 295 1.50 -35.00 3.09
CA PHE A 295 1.22 -35.13 4.53
C PHE A 295 1.11 -33.76 5.22
N ASP A 296 1.12 -32.67 4.46
CA ASP A 296 1.13 -31.29 4.98
C ASP A 296 2.19 -31.07 6.07
N ALA A 297 3.32 -31.77 5.93
CA ALA A 297 4.43 -31.73 6.87
C ALA A 297 5.44 -30.62 6.54
N VAL A 298 5.32 -29.96 5.38
CA VAL A 298 6.17 -28.81 5.04
C VAL A 298 5.39 -27.54 5.33
N TYR A 299 6.02 -26.57 5.97
CA TYR A 299 5.42 -25.26 6.25
C TYR A 299 6.44 -24.14 6.00
N THR A 300 5.95 -22.91 5.83
CA THR A 300 6.79 -21.72 5.66
C THR A 300 6.80 -20.88 6.93
N ALA A 301 7.97 -20.34 7.29
CA ALA A 301 8.14 -19.42 8.43
C ALA A 301 9.31 -18.46 8.22
#